data_AF-Q5XLB0-F1
#
_entry.id   AF-Q5XLB0-F1
#
_cell.length_a   1.000
_cell.length_b   1.000
_cell.length_c   1.000
_cell.angle_alpha   90.00
_cell.angle_beta   90.00
_cell.angle_gamma   90.00
#
_symmetry.space_group_name_H-M   'P 1'
#
loop_
_entity.id
_entity.type
_entity.pdbx_description
1 polymer ?
#
loop_
_entity_poly.entity_id
_entity_poly.type
_entity_poly.pdbx_seq_one_letter_code
_entity_poly.pdbx_strand_id
1 'polypeptide(L)'
;RVLARSRKRPAKIYVYINELCTVLKAHSIKKKLNLAPAASTTSEASGPNPPTEPPSDLTNTENTASEASRTRGSRRQIQRLEQLLALYVAEIRRLQEKELDLSELDDPDSSYLQEARLKRKLIRLFGRLCELKDCSSLTGRVIEQRIPYRGTRYPEVNRRIERLINKPGLDTFPDYGDVLRAVEKAATRHSLGLPRQQLQLLAQDAFRDVGVRLQERRHLDLIYNFGCHLTDDYRPGVDPALSDPTLARRLRENRTLAMNRLDEVISKYAMMQDKTEEGERQKRRARLLGTAPQPSDPPKASSESGEGPSGMASQECPTT
;
A
#
# COMPACT_ATOMS: atom_id res chain seq x y z
N ARG A 1 -0.64 -24.72 2.98
CA ARG A 1 -0.28 -25.54 1.79
C ARG A 1 0.16 -24.68 0.60
N VAL A 2 -0.65 -23.72 0.15
CA VAL A 2 -0.35 -22.83 -1.01
C VAL A 2 0.94 -22.01 -0.81
N LEU A 3 1.13 -21.36 0.35
CA LEU A 3 2.34 -20.60 0.66
C LEU A 3 3.64 -21.45 0.60
N ALA A 4 3.61 -22.67 1.12
CA ALA A 4 4.77 -23.57 1.05
C ALA A 4 5.09 -24.00 -0.40
N ARG A 5 4.07 -24.18 -1.25
CA ARG A 5 4.25 -24.49 -2.67
C ARG A 5 4.79 -23.28 -3.45
N SER A 6 4.28 -22.08 -3.16
CA SER A 6 4.76 -20.81 -3.76
C SER A 6 6.23 -20.54 -3.52
N ARG A 7 6.74 -20.90 -2.32
CA ARG A 7 8.16 -20.75 -1.99
C ARG A 7 9.05 -21.79 -2.65
N LYS A 8 8.57 -23.03 -2.77
CA LYS A 8 9.32 -24.12 -3.41
C LYS A 8 9.36 -23.98 -4.94
N ARG A 9 8.35 -23.35 -5.52
CA ARG A 9 8.23 -23.09 -6.97
C ARG A 9 7.69 -21.68 -7.21
N PRO A 10 8.51 -20.63 -7.07
CA PRO A 10 8.05 -19.25 -7.24
C PRO A 10 7.56 -18.97 -8.66
N ALA A 11 8.09 -19.70 -9.65
CA ALA A 11 7.58 -19.68 -11.02
C ALA A 11 6.10 -20.09 -11.13
N LYS A 12 5.51 -20.71 -10.10
CA LYS A 12 4.10 -21.12 -10.03
C LYS A 12 3.13 -20.15 -9.37
N ILE A 13 3.55 -18.91 -9.13
CA ILE A 13 2.78 -17.97 -8.30
C ILE A 13 1.35 -17.72 -8.82
N TYR A 14 1.12 -17.64 -10.13
CA TYR A 14 -0.21 -17.38 -10.69
C TYR A 14 -1.15 -18.57 -10.53
N VAL A 15 -0.63 -19.80 -10.63
CA VAL A 15 -1.40 -21.02 -10.34
C VAL A 15 -1.82 -21.06 -8.88
N TYR A 16 -0.92 -20.69 -7.97
CA TYR A 16 -1.21 -20.66 -6.53
C TYR A 16 -2.19 -19.56 -6.13
N ILE A 17 -2.11 -18.39 -6.78
CA ILE A 17 -3.11 -17.33 -6.64
C ILE A 17 -4.46 -17.84 -7.16
N ASN A 18 -4.50 -18.49 -8.33
CA ASN A 18 -5.74 -19.03 -8.89
C ASN A 18 -6.36 -20.14 -8.03
N GLU A 19 -5.56 -21.09 -7.53
CA GLU A 19 -6.01 -22.13 -6.57
C GLU A 19 -6.65 -21.46 -5.34
N LEU A 20 -5.99 -20.44 -4.77
CA LEU A 20 -6.51 -19.73 -3.60
C LEU A 20 -7.80 -18.96 -3.91
N CYS A 21 -7.84 -18.21 -5.02
CA CYS A 21 -9.04 -17.51 -5.46
C CYS A 21 -10.21 -18.45 -5.70
N THR A 22 -9.96 -19.64 -6.26
CA THR A 22 -10.98 -20.66 -6.52
C THR A 22 -11.56 -21.20 -5.21
N VAL A 23 -10.70 -21.53 -4.24
CA VAL A 23 -11.12 -22.00 -2.91
C VAL A 23 -11.88 -20.90 -2.15
N LEU A 24 -11.40 -19.66 -2.19
CA LEU A 24 -12.09 -18.53 -1.54
C LEU A 24 -13.47 -18.26 -2.14
N LYS A 25 -13.65 -18.41 -3.45
CA LYS A 25 -14.97 -18.32 -4.09
C LYS A 25 -15.89 -19.46 -3.70
N ALA A 26 -15.38 -20.70 -3.70
CA ALA A 26 -16.14 -21.88 -3.32
C ALA A 26 -16.68 -21.79 -1.88
N HIS A 27 -15.97 -21.08 -1.00
CA HIS A 27 -16.39 -20.83 0.38
C HIS A 27 -16.91 -19.41 0.64
N SER A 28 -17.12 -18.61 -0.40
CA SER A 28 -17.72 -17.29 -0.25
C SER A 28 -19.22 -17.44 -0.01
N ILE A 29 -19.63 -17.34 1.26
CA ILE A 29 -21.03 -17.03 1.57
C ILE A 29 -21.28 -15.65 0.97
N LYS A 30 -22.27 -15.50 0.07
CA LYS A 30 -22.69 -14.21 -0.49
C LYS A 30 -23.28 -13.33 0.61
N LYS A 31 -22.44 -12.87 1.55
CA LYS A 31 -22.85 -12.00 2.64
C LYS A 31 -22.96 -10.59 2.08
N LYS A 32 -24.17 -10.23 1.68
CA LYS A 32 -24.58 -8.85 1.42
C LYS A 32 -24.40 -8.10 2.74
N LEU A 33 -23.29 -7.41 2.92
CA LEU A 33 -23.08 -6.56 4.08
C LEU A 33 -23.96 -5.31 3.89
N ASN A 34 -25.17 -5.35 4.45
CA ASN A 34 -25.93 -4.13 4.72
C ASN A 34 -25.29 -3.48 5.95
N LEU A 35 -24.39 -2.54 5.75
CA LEU A 35 -23.93 -1.66 6.82
C LEU A 35 -24.98 -0.57 7.03
N ALA A 36 -25.81 -0.74 8.06
CA ALA A 36 -26.60 0.35 8.62
C ALA A 36 -25.78 1.02 9.73
N PRO A 37 -25.68 2.36 9.77
CA PRO A 37 -25.03 3.06 10.87
C PRO A 37 -25.94 3.11 12.10
N ALA A 38 -25.37 2.80 13.27
CA ALA A 38 -26.01 2.96 14.57
C ALA A 38 -26.14 4.46 14.90
N ALA A 39 -27.34 4.85 15.33
CA ALA A 39 -27.65 6.18 15.82
C ALA A 39 -26.92 6.45 17.16
N SER A 40 -26.24 7.59 17.24
CA SER A 40 -25.68 8.17 18.45
C SER A 40 -26.79 8.88 19.24
N THR A 41 -27.15 8.35 20.42
CA THR A 41 -27.94 9.07 21.41
C THR A 41 -27.02 9.99 22.22
N THR A 42 -27.18 11.29 22.00
CA THR A 42 -26.72 12.38 22.85
C THR A 42 -27.51 12.41 24.16
N SER A 43 -26.83 12.35 25.30
CA SER A 43 -27.38 12.79 26.59
C SER A 43 -26.44 13.83 27.20
N GLU A 44 -26.95 15.05 27.31
CA GLU A 44 -26.42 16.15 28.11
C GLU A 44 -26.57 15.86 29.61
N ALA A 45 -25.61 16.31 30.43
CA ALA A 45 -25.84 16.68 31.82
C ALA A 45 -24.73 17.64 32.30
N SER A 46 -25.15 18.79 32.81
CA SER A 46 -24.35 19.94 33.23
C SER A 46 -24.13 20.00 34.75
N GLY A 47 -22.88 20.29 35.15
CA GLY A 47 -22.45 21.08 36.34
C GLY A 47 -22.55 20.45 37.75
N PRO A 48 -22.01 21.10 38.81
CA PRO A 48 -20.85 22.01 38.90
C PRO A 48 -19.89 21.69 40.10
N ASN A 49 -18.63 22.16 40.06
CA ASN A 49 -17.73 22.30 41.23
C ASN A 49 -17.93 23.68 41.88
N PRO A 50 -17.61 23.90 43.18
CA PRO A 50 -16.29 24.46 43.61
C PRO A 50 -15.91 24.14 45.10
N PRO A 51 -15.00 24.88 45.79
CA PRO A 51 -13.58 25.21 45.53
C PRO A 51 -12.67 24.86 46.74
N THR A 52 -11.34 24.90 46.57
CA THR A 52 -10.42 25.19 47.70
C THR A 52 -9.19 25.95 47.20
N GLU A 53 -8.90 27.06 47.89
CA GLU A 53 -7.88 28.08 47.66
C GLU A 53 -6.65 27.85 48.60
N PRO A 54 -5.57 28.68 48.56
CA PRO A 54 -4.18 28.23 48.39
C PRO A 54 -3.32 28.33 49.67
N PRO A 55 -1.99 28.20 49.56
CA PRO A 55 -1.17 29.36 49.93
C PRO A 55 0.11 29.61 49.08
N SER A 56 0.54 30.87 49.16
CA SER A 56 1.80 31.54 48.82
C SER A 56 3.05 30.83 49.38
N ASP A 57 4.32 31.08 49.06
CA ASP A 57 5.08 32.22 48.53
C ASP A 57 6.53 31.75 48.22
N LEU A 58 7.36 32.62 47.64
CA LEU A 58 8.84 32.67 47.64
C LEU A 58 9.64 32.12 46.43
N THR A 59 10.01 33.08 45.57
CA THR A 59 11.38 33.41 45.10
C THR A 59 12.39 32.28 44.85
N ASN A 60 12.82 32.15 43.59
CA ASN A 60 14.24 32.15 43.23
C ASN A 60 14.44 32.42 41.74
N THR A 61 14.87 33.65 41.44
CA THR A 61 15.64 34.01 40.24
C THR A 61 16.99 33.33 40.30
N GLU A 62 17.26 32.39 39.40
CA GLU A 62 18.63 32.12 38.98
C GLU A 62 18.70 31.66 37.53
N ASN A 63 19.60 32.34 36.82
CA ASN A 63 19.94 32.21 35.42
C ASN A 63 20.34 30.78 35.04
N THR A 64 19.64 30.20 34.08
CA THR A 64 20.21 29.22 33.13
C THR A 64 19.63 29.44 31.75
N ALA A 65 19.90 30.62 31.18
CA ALA A 65 19.94 30.76 29.73
C ALA A 65 21.29 30.21 29.25
N SER A 66 21.25 29.12 28.47
CA SER A 66 22.18 28.80 27.37
C SER A 66 22.45 27.29 27.28
N GLU A 67 21.41 26.51 26.99
CA GLU A 67 21.57 25.39 26.07
C GLU A 67 21.02 25.83 24.71
N ALA A 68 21.94 25.95 23.76
CA ALA A 68 21.76 26.48 22.42
C ALA A 68 20.44 26.01 21.77
N SER A 69 19.49 26.94 21.67
CA SER A 69 18.35 26.81 20.78
C SER A 69 18.89 26.57 19.37
N ARG A 70 18.70 25.37 18.83
CA ARG A 70 18.74 25.17 17.39
C ARG A 70 17.79 26.21 16.80
N THR A 71 18.34 27.15 16.05
CA THR A 71 17.68 28.38 15.60
C THR A 71 16.32 28.07 14.97
N ARG A 72 15.23 28.31 15.73
CA ARG A 72 13.87 28.31 15.18
C ARG A 72 13.84 29.25 13.98
N GLY A 73 13.23 28.80 12.88
CA GLY A 73 13.14 29.59 11.66
C GLY A 73 12.50 30.96 11.89
N SER A 74 12.88 31.96 11.08
CA SER A 74 12.31 33.30 11.17
C SER A 74 10.79 33.25 11.01
N ARG A 75 10.05 33.85 11.94
CA ARG A 75 8.58 33.86 11.95
C ARG A 75 7.98 34.37 10.63
N ARG A 76 8.62 35.37 10.01
CA ARG A 76 8.21 35.91 8.70
C ARG A 76 8.40 34.89 7.57
N GLN A 77 9.49 34.11 7.61
CA GLN A 77 9.74 33.06 6.63
C GLN A 77 8.70 31.94 6.76
N ILE A 78 8.41 31.51 7.98
CA ILE A 78 7.39 30.48 8.24
C ILE A 78 6.03 30.92 7.69
N GLN A 79 5.59 32.15 8.01
CA GLN A 79 4.32 32.68 7.51
C GLN A 79 4.26 32.74 5.98
N ARG A 80 5.34 33.16 5.31
CA ARG A 80 5.42 33.18 3.84
C ARG A 80 5.31 31.78 3.24
N LEU A 81 5.97 30.79 3.84
CA LEU A 81 5.92 29.41 3.36
C LEU A 81 4.54 28.77 3.63
N GLU A 82 3.86 29.11 4.72
CA GLU A 82 2.48 28.69 4.98
C GLU A 82 1.48 29.29 3.98
N GLN A 83 1.63 30.57 3.63
CA GLN A 83 0.84 31.19 2.57
C GLN A 83 1.08 30.50 1.22
N LEU A 84 2.34 30.21 0.88
CA LEU A 84 2.67 29.46 -0.33
C LEU A 84 2.07 28.05 -0.33
N LEU A 85 2.06 27.39 0.83
CA LEU A 85 1.42 26.08 1.01
C LEU A 85 -0.08 26.16 0.71
N ALA A 86 -0.77 27.19 1.22
CA ALA A 86 -2.19 27.42 0.95
C ALA A 86 -2.46 27.70 -0.55
N LEU A 87 -1.59 28.47 -1.21
CA LEU A 87 -1.68 28.68 -2.67
C LEU A 87 -1.53 27.37 -3.46
N TYR A 88 -0.61 26.49 -3.05
CA TYR A 88 -0.48 25.17 -3.66
C TYR A 88 -1.73 24.32 -3.45
N VAL A 89 -2.34 24.35 -2.26
CA VAL A 89 -3.60 23.64 -2.00
C VAL A 89 -4.72 24.15 -2.90
N ALA A 90 -4.86 25.47 -3.03
CA ALA A 90 -5.89 26.07 -3.88
C ALA A 90 -5.72 25.67 -5.36
N GLU A 91 -4.49 25.71 -5.88
CA GLU A 91 -4.22 25.31 -7.26
C GLU A 91 -4.38 23.79 -7.48
N ILE A 92 -4.05 22.95 -6.49
CA ILE A 92 -4.34 21.51 -6.55
C ILE A 92 -5.85 21.27 -6.66
N ARG A 93 -6.67 21.97 -5.87
CA ARG A 93 -8.14 21.83 -5.94
C ARG A 93 -8.67 22.23 -7.32
N ARG A 94 -8.18 23.34 -7.86
CA ARG A 94 -8.54 23.81 -9.20
C ARG A 94 -8.16 22.79 -10.29
N LEU A 95 -7.00 22.15 -10.17
CA LEU A 95 -6.58 21.10 -11.11
C LEU A 95 -7.42 19.82 -10.97
N GLN A 96 -7.84 19.46 -9.76
CA GLN A 96 -8.70 18.29 -9.50
C GLN A 96 -10.11 18.43 -10.07
N GLU A 97 -10.60 19.65 -10.24
CA GLU A 97 -11.91 19.96 -10.81
C GLU A 97 -11.90 20.00 -12.34
N LYS A 98 -10.73 19.97 -12.98
CA LYS A 98 -10.65 19.94 -14.45
C LYS A 98 -11.06 18.57 -14.98
N GLU A 99 -11.95 18.57 -15.96
CA GLU A 99 -12.25 17.40 -16.78
C GLU A 99 -11.13 17.20 -17.81
N LEU A 100 -10.77 15.94 -18.08
CA LEU A 100 -9.75 15.58 -19.08
C LEU A 100 -10.42 14.86 -20.24
N ASP A 101 -10.12 15.29 -21.46
CA ASP A 101 -10.51 14.57 -22.67
C ASP A 101 -9.49 13.48 -23.06
N LEU A 102 -9.77 12.73 -24.13
CA LEU A 102 -8.91 11.63 -24.55
C LEU A 102 -7.53 12.08 -25.07
N SER A 103 -7.43 13.28 -25.64
CA SER A 103 -6.15 13.85 -26.07
C SER A 103 -5.31 14.28 -24.87
N GLU A 104 -5.92 14.93 -23.89
CA GLU A 104 -5.27 15.37 -22.67
C GLU A 104 -4.81 14.20 -21.80
N LEU A 105 -5.47 13.03 -21.87
CA LEU A 105 -4.99 11.83 -21.17
C LEU A 105 -3.64 11.32 -21.70
N ASP A 106 -3.27 11.64 -22.95
CA ASP A 106 -1.97 11.33 -23.55
C ASP A 106 -0.97 12.50 -23.44
N ASP A 107 -1.40 13.66 -22.92
CA ASP A 107 -0.55 14.84 -22.78
C ASP A 107 0.39 14.72 -21.55
N PRO A 108 1.72 14.79 -21.75
CA PRO A 108 2.70 14.80 -20.65
C PRO A 108 2.55 16.02 -19.71
N ASP A 109 1.88 17.08 -20.15
CA ASP A 109 1.56 18.27 -19.39
C ASP A 109 0.07 18.39 -19.01
N SER A 110 -0.66 17.27 -19.03
CA SER A 110 -2.05 17.19 -18.55
C SER A 110 -2.26 17.72 -17.12
N SER A 111 -3.48 18.16 -16.82
CA SER A 111 -3.88 18.66 -15.49
C SER A 111 -3.57 17.66 -14.37
N TYR A 112 -3.74 16.36 -14.63
CA TYR A 112 -3.41 15.27 -13.71
C TYR A 112 -1.90 15.22 -13.39
N LEU A 113 -1.03 15.34 -14.40
CA LEU A 113 0.41 15.35 -14.19
C LEU A 113 0.90 16.67 -13.57
N GLN A 114 0.25 17.79 -13.85
CA GLN A 114 0.47 19.06 -13.15
C GLN A 114 0.12 18.93 -11.65
N GLU A 115 -1.03 18.36 -11.32
CA GLU A 115 -1.46 18.09 -9.94
C GLU A 115 -0.43 17.23 -9.20
N ALA A 116 0.03 16.15 -9.82
CA ALA A 116 1.05 15.27 -9.24
C ALA A 116 2.40 15.96 -9.00
N ARG A 117 2.82 16.85 -9.90
CA ARG A 117 4.04 17.67 -9.72
C ARG A 117 3.88 18.68 -8.58
N LEU A 118 2.69 19.28 -8.47
CA LEU A 118 2.39 20.27 -7.44
C LEU A 118 2.26 19.64 -6.04
N LYS A 119 1.59 18.49 -5.91
CA LYS A 119 1.56 17.68 -4.67
C LYS A 119 2.96 17.33 -4.19
N ARG A 120 3.87 16.93 -5.09
CA ARG A 120 5.29 16.68 -4.75
C ARG A 120 6.01 17.93 -4.23
N LYS A 121 5.77 19.10 -4.84
CA LYS A 121 6.31 20.40 -4.35
C LYS A 121 5.74 20.75 -2.97
N LEU A 122 4.44 20.56 -2.76
CA LEU A 122 3.75 20.80 -1.50
C LEU A 122 4.34 19.95 -0.36
N ILE A 123 4.52 18.64 -0.57
CA ILE A 123 5.11 17.76 0.46
C ILE A 123 6.57 18.14 0.79
N ARG A 124 7.36 18.56 -0.20
CA ARG A 124 8.72 19.08 0.06
C ARG A 124 8.69 20.36 0.89
N LEU A 125 7.77 21.28 0.58
CA LEU A 125 7.58 22.52 1.32
C LEU A 125 7.14 22.24 2.76
N PHE A 126 6.24 21.28 2.96
CA PHE A 126 5.82 20.80 4.28
C PHE A 126 7.00 20.26 5.09
N GLY A 127 7.84 19.40 4.50
CA GLY A 127 9.06 18.91 5.17
C GLY A 127 9.99 20.03 5.61
N ARG A 128 10.19 21.05 4.76
CA ARG A 128 10.98 22.24 5.10
C ARG A 128 10.35 23.06 6.23
N LEU A 129 9.02 23.16 6.27
CA LEU A 129 8.31 23.80 7.37
C LEU A 129 8.49 23.04 8.70
N CYS A 130 8.45 21.70 8.68
CA CYS A 130 8.74 20.88 9.86
C CYS A 130 10.16 21.13 10.39
N GLU A 131 11.16 21.19 9.52
CA GLU A 131 12.55 21.52 9.89
C GLU A 131 12.66 22.91 10.54
N LEU A 132 12.03 23.92 9.95
CA LEU A 132 12.07 25.30 10.46
C LEU A 132 11.36 25.45 11.82
N LYS A 133 10.35 24.61 12.08
CA LYS A 133 9.59 24.58 13.34
C LYS A 133 10.15 23.60 14.37
N ASP A 134 11.23 22.87 14.06
CA ASP A 134 11.81 21.82 14.90
C ASP A 134 10.77 20.75 15.30
N CYS A 135 10.00 20.29 14.32
CA CYS A 135 8.93 19.31 14.46
C CYS A 135 9.19 18.07 13.59
N SER A 136 8.60 16.93 13.97
CA SER A 136 8.63 15.73 13.14
C SER A 136 7.85 15.92 11.83
N SER A 137 8.21 15.17 10.79
CA SER A 137 7.50 15.12 9.50
C SER A 137 6.33 14.14 9.48
N LEU A 138 5.94 13.58 10.63
CA LEU A 138 4.78 12.70 10.75
C LEU A 138 3.49 13.47 10.47
N THR A 139 2.59 12.87 9.71
CA THR A 139 1.32 13.50 9.32
C THR A 139 0.12 12.94 10.08
N GLY A 140 0.33 12.00 11.00
CA GLY A 140 -0.74 11.36 11.78
C GLY A 140 -1.44 10.24 11.01
N ARG A 141 -0.74 9.62 10.05
CA ARG A 141 -1.33 8.57 9.20
C ARG A 141 -1.49 7.25 9.94
N VAL A 142 -2.48 6.46 9.52
CA VAL A 142 -2.75 5.15 10.13
C VAL A 142 -1.57 4.20 9.98
N ILE A 143 -0.84 4.25 8.86
CA ILE A 143 0.38 3.45 8.68
C ILE A 143 1.52 3.81 9.64
N GLU A 144 1.52 5.01 10.23
CA GLU A 144 2.52 5.46 11.20
C GLU A 144 2.24 4.85 12.59
N GLN A 145 1.00 4.39 12.83
CA GLN A 145 0.62 3.77 14.08
C GLN A 145 1.31 2.41 14.24
N ARG A 146 1.96 2.24 15.40
CA ARG A 146 2.69 1.03 15.77
C ARG A 146 1.71 -0.10 16.04
N ILE A 147 1.89 -1.22 15.34
CA ILE A 147 1.13 -2.45 15.58
C ILE A 147 1.79 -3.23 16.71
N PRO A 148 1.17 -3.37 17.90
CA PRO A 148 1.71 -4.22 18.95
C PRO A 148 1.58 -5.70 18.55
N TYR A 149 2.53 -6.53 18.96
CA TYR A 149 2.46 -7.97 18.74
C TYR A 149 2.75 -8.74 20.03
N ARG A 150 1.78 -9.56 20.46
CA ARG A 150 1.83 -10.43 21.65
C ARG A 150 1.23 -11.81 21.36
N GLY A 151 1.43 -12.32 20.14
CA GLY A 151 0.79 -13.56 19.68
C GLY A 151 1.44 -14.84 20.22
N THR A 152 2.68 -14.77 20.72
CA THR A 152 3.37 -15.94 21.28
C THR A 152 3.54 -15.83 22.79
N ARG A 153 3.80 -16.98 23.44
CA ARG A 153 4.14 -17.05 24.88
C ARG A 153 5.53 -16.50 25.21
N TYR A 154 6.37 -16.25 24.20
CA TYR A 154 7.76 -15.83 24.34
C TYR A 154 7.91 -14.32 24.07
N PRO A 155 8.10 -13.47 25.10
CA PRO A 155 8.22 -12.02 24.92
C PRO A 155 9.36 -11.60 23.98
N GLU A 156 10.44 -12.37 23.93
CA GLU A 156 11.62 -12.13 23.11
C GLU A 156 11.28 -12.22 21.62
N VAL A 157 10.50 -13.24 21.26
CA VAL A 157 9.96 -13.46 19.91
C VAL A 157 8.97 -12.33 19.57
N ASN A 158 8.07 -12.01 20.51
CA ASN A 158 7.08 -10.95 20.32
C ASN A 158 7.73 -9.60 19.98
N ARG A 159 8.72 -9.17 20.78
CA ARG A 159 9.48 -7.93 20.53
C ARG A 159 10.22 -7.94 19.20
N ARG A 160 10.69 -9.12 18.73
CA ARG A 160 11.41 -9.23 17.45
C ARG A 160 10.46 -9.08 16.26
N ILE A 161 9.30 -9.70 16.33
CA ILE A 161 8.25 -9.60 15.31
C ILE A 161 7.66 -8.20 15.29
N GLU A 162 7.39 -7.61 16.44
CA GLU A 162 6.90 -6.23 16.56
C GLU A 162 7.86 -5.22 15.92
N ARG A 163 9.17 -5.39 16.09
CA ARG A 163 10.17 -4.57 15.39
C ARG A 163 10.23 -4.82 13.89
N LEU A 164 9.94 -6.04 13.43
CA LEU A 164 9.95 -6.39 12.01
C LEU A 164 8.81 -5.69 11.26
N ILE A 165 7.61 -5.67 11.83
CA ILE A 165 6.39 -5.16 11.18
C ILE A 165 6.22 -3.64 11.30
N ASN A 166 6.95 -3.01 12.22
CA ASN A 166 6.94 -1.56 12.46
C ASN A 166 8.22 -0.86 11.97
N LYS A 167 8.92 -1.44 10.99
CA LYS A 167 10.02 -0.73 10.33
C LYS A 167 9.47 0.50 9.60
N PRO A 168 10.21 1.62 9.60
CA PRO A 168 9.80 2.79 8.84
C PRO A 168 9.83 2.47 7.33
N GLY A 169 8.78 2.85 6.61
CA GLY A 169 8.67 2.68 5.16
C GLY A 169 7.35 2.06 4.71
N LEU A 170 6.88 2.49 3.55
CA LEU A 170 5.61 2.06 2.93
C LEU A 170 5.65 0.56 2.51
N ASP A 171 6.83 0.02 2.23
CA ASP A 171 7.02 -1.34 1.73
C ASP A 171 7.24 -2.38 2.84
N THR A 172 6.94 -2.03 4.09
CA THR A 172 7.09 -2.94 5.22
C THR A 172 5.96 -3.98 5.25
N PHE A 173 6.10 -5.04 4.45
CA PHE A 173 5.25 -6.22 4.49
C PHE A 173 6.14 -7.48 4.45
N PRO A 174 6.44 -8.10 5.62
CA PRO A 174 7.34 -9.25 5.65
C PRO A 174 6.70 -10.45 4.96
N ASP A 175 7.53 -11.28 4.35
CA ASP A 175 7.08 -12.60 3.91
C ASP A 175 7.14 -13.61 5.08
N TYR A 176 6.61 -14.82 4.90
CA TYR A 176 6.71 -15.87 5.93
C TYR A 176 8.18 -16.23 6.29
N GLY A 177 9.15 -15.96 5.42
CA GLY A 177 10.56 -16.29 5.61
C GLY A 177 11.23 -15.28 6.53
N ASP A 178 10.88 -14.02 6.39
CA ASP A 178 11.23 -12.94 7.31
C ASP A 178 10.71 -13.22 8.71
N VAL A 179 9.44 -13.63 8.83
CA VAL A 179 8.85 -13.98 10.13
C VAL A 179 9.51 -15.23 10.72
N LEU A 180 9.70 -16.30 9.94
CA LEU A 180 10.40 -17.50 10.40
C LEU A 180 11.82 -17.17 10.87
N ARG A 181 12.58 -16.40 10.10
CA ARG A 181 13.93 -15.94 10.45
C ARG A 181 13.93 -15.07 11.70
N ALA A 182 12.90 -14.26 11.92
CA ALA A 182 12.75 -13.46 13.13
C ALA A 182 12.53 -14.34 14.37
N VAL A 183 11.69 -15.38 14.24
CA VAL A 183 11.41 -16.36 15.29
C VAL A 183 12.66 -17.19 15.61
N GLU A 184 13.31 -17.76 14.59
CA GLU A 184 14.55 -18.54 14.74
C GLU A 184 15.65 -17.71 15.40
N LYS A 185 15.90 -16.48 14.93
CA LYS A 185 16.92 -15.60 15.52
C LYS A 185 16.61 -15.23 16.99
N ALA A 186 15.35 -15.05 17.35
CA ALA A 186 14.97 -14.78 18.73
C ALA A 186 15.18 -16.03 19.61
N ALA A 187 14.78 -17.20 19.13
CA ALA A 187 14.94 -18.46 19.85
C ALA A 187 16.41 -18.84 20.09
N THR A 188 17.28 -18.69 19.08
CA THR A 188 18.72 -18.95 19.22
C THR A 188 19.40 -17.93 20.15
N ARG A 189 19.06 -16.64 20.02
CA ARG A 189 19.68 -15.58 20.85
C ARG A 189 19.36 -15.74 22.34
N HIS A 190 18.15 -16.22 22.66
CA HIS A 190 17.67 -16.36 24.03
C HIS A 190 17.65 -17.81 24.51
N SER A 191 18.31 -18.73 23.79
CA SER A 191 18.44 -20.14 24.15
C SER A 191 17.13 -20.81 24.55
N LEU A 192 16.04 -20.56 23.80
CA LEU A 192 14.69 -21.02 24.14
C LEU A 192 14.49 -22.55 23.95
N GLY A 193 15.47 -23.26 23.39
CA GLY A 193 15.43 -24.74 23.26
C GLY A 193 14.32 -25.28 22.35
N LEU A 194 13.74 -24.46 21.49
CA LEU A 194 12.56 -24.84 20.70
C LEU A 194 12.93 -25.72 19.50
N PRO A 195 12.27 -26.87 19.30
CA PRO A 195 12.48 -27.72 18.13
C PRO A 195 12.02 -27.01 16.85
N ARG A 196 12.65 -27.37 15.72
CA ARG A 196 12.39 -26.75 14.41
C ARG A 196 10.91 -26.77 14.00
N GLN A 197 10.19 -27.85 14.28
CA GLN A 197 8.76 -27.95 13.94
C GLN A 197 7.93 -26.94 14.73
N GLN A 198 8.22 -26.75 16.01
CA GLN A 198 7.54 -25.77 16.86
C GLN A 198 7.85 -24.33 16.42
N LEU A 199 9.10 -24.04 16.05
CA LEU A 199 9.48 -22.73 15.48
C LEU A 199 8.69 -22.42 14.19
N GLN A 200 8.51 -23.43 13.32
CA GLN A 200 7.76 -23.28 12.08
C GLN A 200 6.26 -23.05 12.31
N LEU A 201 5.66 -23.71 13.31
CA LEU A 201 4.25 -23.49 13.67
C LEU A 201 4.07 -22.08 14.25
N LEU A 202 4.91 -21.69 15.22
CA LEU A 202 4.91 -20.34 15.79
C LEU A 202 5.05 -19.26 14.70
N ALA A 203 5.96 -19.46 13.74
CA ALA A 203 6.16 -18.53 12.63
C ALA A 203 4.97 -18.46 11.68
N GLN A 204 4.27 -19.58 11.42
CA GLN A 204 3.08 -19.60 10.55
C GLN A 204 1.92 -18.85 11.18
N ASP A 205 1.67 -19.07 12.46
CA ASP A 205 0.60 -18.38 13.20
C ASP A 205 0.92 -16.90 13.32
N ALA A 206 2.16 -16.57 13.72
CA ALA A 206 2.61 -15.20 13.77
C ALA A 206 2.50 -14.48 12.41
N PHE A 207 2.90 -15.14 11.32
CA PHE A 207 2.81 -14.58 9.97
C PHE A 207 1.37 -14.28 9.57
N ARG A 208 0.42 -15.17 9.90
CA ARG A 208 -1.00 -14.95 9.65
C ARG A 208 -1.53 -13.75 10.43
N ASP A 209 -1.26 -13.73 11.74
CA ASP A 209 -1.75 -12.68 12.64
C ASP A 209 -1.24 -11.29 12.23
N VAL A 210 0.07 -11.17 12.00
CA VAL A 210 0.65 -9.88 11.58
C VAL A 210 0.22 -9.50 10.17
N GLY A 211 0.06 -10.47 9.27
CA GLY A 211 -0.40 -10.23 7.91
C GLY A 211 -1.79 -9.59 7.87
N VAL A 212 -2.72 -10.11 8.67
CA VAL A 212 -4.08 -9.55 8.81
C VAL A 212 -4.01 -8.11 9.34
N ARG A 213 -3.27 -7.87 10.43
CA ARG A 213 -3.15 -6.53 11.02
C ARG A 213 -2.50 -5.52 10.07
N LEU A 214 -1.51 -5.94 9.28
CA LEU A 214 -0.86 -5.09 8.28
C LEU A 214 -1.82 -4.75 7.13
N GLN A 215 -2.62 -5.71 6.68
CA GLN A 215 -3.67 -5.48 5.67
C GLN A 215 -4.74 -4.53 6.19
N GLU A 216 -5.24 -4.75 7.41
CA GLU A 216 -6.21 -3.88 8.07
C GLU A 216 -5.67 -2.45 8.21
N ARG A 217 -4.43 -2.28 8.71
CA ARG A 217 -3.80 -0.96 8.83
C ARG A 217 -3.71 -0.24 7.48
N ARG A 218 -3.30 -0.96 6.42
CA ARG A 218 -3.23 -0.39 5.06
C ARG A 218 -4.62 -0.09 4.48
N HIS A 219 -5.62 -0.91 4.78
CA HIS A 219 -6.99 -0.67 4.35
C HIS A 219 -7.59 0.57 5.03
N LEU A 220 -7.44 0.68 6.35
CA LEU A 220 -7.85 1.85 7.13
C LEU A 220 -7.17 3.13 6.64
N ASP A 221 -5.87 3.04 6.37
CA ASP A 221 -5.11 4.15 5.82
C ASP A 221 -5.62 4.59 4.45
N LEU A 222 -5.97 3.65 3.57
CA LEU A 222 -6.60 3.96 2.29
C LEU A 222 -7.92 4.69 2.52
N ILE A 223 -8.87 4.10 3.26
CA ILE A 223 -10.23 4.67 3.37
C ILE A 223 -10.26 6.03 4.07
N TYR A 224 -9.36 6.30 5.02
CA TYR A 224 -9.31 7.60 5.72
C TYR A 224 -8.59 8.68 4.93
N ASN A 225 -7.80 8.32 3.91
CA ASN A 225 -7.01 9.27 3.10
C ASN A 225 -7.33 9.13 1.60
N PHE A 226 -8.51 8.60 1.26
CA PHE A 226 -8.94 8.39 -0.11
C PHE A 226 -9.64 9.64 -0.65
N GLY A 227 -9.40 9.95 -1.93
CA GLY A 227 -10.13 10.98 -2.65
C GLY A 227 -9.64 12.41 -2.39
N CYS A 228 -10.57 13.36 -2.48
CA CYS A 228 -10.39 14.79 -2.26
C CYS A 228 -11.70 15.45 -1.84
N HIS A 229 -11.73 16.80 -1.82
CA HIS A 229 -12.91 17.59 -1.45
C HIS A 229 -14.17 17.26 -2.27
N LEU A 230 -14.02 16.71 -3.48
CA LEU A 230 -15.15 16.30 -4.33
C LEU A 230 -15.82 14.99 -3.85
N THR A 231 -15.13 14.20 -3.04
CA THR A 231 -15.61 12.89 -2.56
C THR A 231 -15.85 12.84 -1.05
N ASP A 232 -15.47 13.89 -0.32
CA ASP A 232 -15.59 13.95 1.15
C ASP A 232 -17.05 13.83 1.63
N ASP A 233 -18.02 14.30 0.83
CA ASP A 233 -19.45 14.22 1.13
C ASP A 233 -20.11 12.90 0.69
N TYR A 234 -19.33 11.90 0.26
CA TYR A 234 -19.85 10.60 -0.18
C TYR A 234 -20.68 9.92 0.93
N ARG A 235 -21.91 9.53 0.58
CA ARG A 235 -22.82 8.78 1.44
C ARG A 235 -23.40 7.59 0.68
N PRO A 236 -23.24 6.34 1.17
CA PRO A 236 -23.78 5.16 0.49
C PRO A 236 -25.29 5.21 0.22
N GLY A 237 -26.05 5.91 1.06
CA GLY A 237 -27.51 6.05 0.92
C GLY A 237 -27.98 7.01 -0.18
N VAL A 238 -27.06 7.77 -0.80
CA VAL A 238 -27.37 8.74 -1.87
C VAL A 238 -27.01 8.17 -3.26
N ASP A 239 -26.74 6.87 -3.35
CA ASP A 239 -26.45 6.18 -4.62
C ASP A 239 -27.71 6.23 -5.54
N PRO A 240 -27.62 6.86 -6.74
CA PRO A 240 -28.75 6.93 -7.69
C PRO A 240 -29.30 5.57 -8.12
N ALA A 241 -28.49 4.51 -8.05
CA ALA A 241 -28.91 3.16 -8.39
C ALA A 241 -29.89 2.56 -7.37
N LEU A 242 -30.09 3.19 -6.20
CA LEU A 242 -31.11 2.78 -5.23
C LEU A 242 -32.53 3.16 -5.70
N SER A 243 -32.66 4.29 -6.40
CA SER A 243 -33.94 4.80 -6.91
C SER A 243 -34.21 4.43 -8.37
N ASP A 244 -33.17 4.27 -9.20
CA ASP A 244 -33.31 3.92 -10.62
C ASP A 244 -33.07 2.40 -10.87
N PRO A 245 -34.13 1.63 -11.16
CA PRO A 245 -34.01 0.19 -11.41
C PRO A 245 -33.28 -0.15 -12.72
N THR A 246 -33.31 0.75 -13.71
CA THR A 246 -32.63 0.57 -14.99
C THR A 246 -31.12 0.67 -14.79
N LEU A 247 -30.68 1.71 -14.08
CA LEU A 247 -29.30 1.86 -13.66
C LEU A 247 -28.86 0.67 -12.79
N ALA A 248 -29.66 0.27 -11.81
CA ALA A 248 -29.36 -0.89 -10.96
C ALA A 248 -29.21 -2.21 -11.75
N ARG A 249 -30.04 -2.43 -12.78
CA ARG A 249 -29.91 -3.59 -13.68
C ARG A 249 -28.59 -3.53 -14.44
N ARG A 250 -28.24 -2.38 -15.04
CA ARG A 250 -27.00 -2.20 -15.77
C ARG A 250 -25.77 -2.43 -14.88
N LEU A 251 -25.77 -1.91 -13.64
CA LEU A 251 -24.67 -2.13 -12.70
C LEU A 251 -24.52 -3.60 -12.28
N ARG A 252 -25.62 -4.36 -12.19
CA ARG A 252 -25.57 -5.82 -11.94
C ARG A 252 -24.93 -6.58 -13.10
N GLU A 253 -25.26 -6.22 -14.34
CA GLU A 253 -24.62 -6.77 -15.54
C GLU A 253 -23.13 -6.44 -15.56
N ASN A 254 -22.78 -5.16 -15.34
CA ASN A 254 -21.40 -4.69 -15.26
C ASN A 254 -20.61 -5.45 -14.19
N ARG A 255 -21.20 -5.67 -13.00
CA ARG A 255 -20.57 -6.44 -11.92
C ARG A 255 -20.28 -7.88 -12.33
N THR A 256 -21.22 -8.53 -13.00
CA THR A 256 -21.07 -9.92 -13.45
C THR A 256 -19.95 -10.02 -14.49
N LEU A 257 -19.95 -9.13 -15.49
CA LEU A 257 -18.89 -9.05 -16.49
C LEU A 257 -17.52 -8.79 -15.84
N ALA A 258 -17.43 -7.84 -14.90
CA ALA A 258 -16.18 -7.51 -14.22
C ALA A 258 -15.58 -8.69 -13.45
N MET A 259 -16.41 -9.47 -12.73
CA MET A 259 -15.94 -10.68 -12.04
C MET A 259 -15.42 -11.72 -13.04
N ASN A 260 -16.14 -11.95 -14.13
CA ASN A 260 -15.71 -12.89 -15.17
C ASN A 260 -14.39 -12.45 -15.84
N ARG A 261 -14.22 -11.15 -16.10
CA ARG A 261 -12.98 -10.60 -16.69
C ARG A 261 -11.77 -10.76 -15.78
N LEU A 262 -11.93 -10.51 -14.48
CA LEU A 262 -10.85 -10.75 -13.51
C LEU A 262 -10.44 -12.22 -13.50
N ASP A 263 -11.42 -13.12 -13.52
CA ASP A 263 -11.21 -14.57 -13.50
C ASP A 263 -10.55 -15.08 -14.78
N GLU A 264 -10.98 -14.54 -15.92
CA GLU A 264 -10.40 -14.82 -17.24
C GLU A 264 -8.91 -14.47 -17.26
N VAL A 265 -8.53 -13.29 -16.77
CA VAL A 265 -7.12 -12.85 -16.74
C VAL A 265 -6.29 -13.74 -15.82
N ILE A 266 -6.76 -14.01 -14.60
CA ILE A 266 -6.03 -14.87 -13.65
C ILE A 266 -5.86 -16.29 -14.23
N SER A 267 -6.91 -16.84 -14.84
CA SER A 267 -6.88 -18.17 -15.46
C SER A 267 -5.95 -18.21 -16.68
N LYS A 268 -5.98 -17.16 -17.52
CA LYS A 268 -5.11 -17.02 -18.69
C LYS A 268 -3.64 -17.11 -18.28
N TYR A 269 -3.22 -16.31 -17.30
CA TYR A 269 -1.82 -16.32 -16.84
C TYR A 269 -1.45 -17.61 -16.12
N ALA A 270 -2.37 -18.23 -15.37
CA ALA A 270 -2.15 -19.56 -14.80
C ALA A 270 -1.89 -20.62 -15.88
N MET A 271 -2.73 -20.66 -16.93
CA MET A 271 -2.56 -21.58 -18.05
C MET A 271 -1.28 -21.32 -18.85
N MET A 272 -0.93 -20.05 -19.13
CA MET A 272 0.31 -19.71 -19.82
C MET A 272 1.53 -20.25 -19.06
N GLN A 273 1.54 -20.06 -17.74
CA GLN A 273 2.62 -20.50 -16.88
C GLN A 273 2.72 -22.04 -16.82
N ASP A 274 1.60 -22.77 -16.86
CA ASP A 274 1.62 -24.23 -16.96
C ASP A 274 2.12 -24.73 -18.32
N LYS A 275 1.69 -24.12 -19.43
CA LYS A 275 2.18 -24.45 -20.79
C LYS A 275 3.68 -24.25 -20.92
N THR A 276 4.21 -23.14 -20.40
CA THR A 276 5.66 -22.87 -20.40
C THR A 276 6.42 -23.95 -19.63
N GLU A 277 5.94 -24.37 -18.46
CA GLU A 277 6.55 -25.46 -17.71
C GLU A 277 6.46 -26.82 -18.39
N GLU A 278 5.33 -27.13 -19.04
CA GLU A 278 5.19 -28.37 -19.80
C GLU A 278 6.19 -28.41 -20.96
N GLY A 279 6.37 -27.31 -21.68
CA GLY A 279 7.40 -27.15 -22.69
C GLY A 279 8.82 -27.33 -22.12
N GLU A 280 9.12 -26.76 -20.96
CA GLU A 280 10.40 -27.00 -20.28
C GLU A 280 10.59 -28.46 -19.86
N ARG A 281 9.55 -29.11 -19.35
CA ARG A 281 9.60 -30.53 -18.96
C ARG A 281 9.82 -31.42 -20.18
N GLN A 282 9.15 -31.13 -21.29
CA GLN A 282 9.35 -31.84 -22.55
C GLN A 282 10.77 -31.64 -23.09
N LYS A 283 11.31 -30.41 -23.05
CA LYS A 283 12.72 -30.14 -23.40
C LYS A 283 13.70 -30.89 -22.49
N ARG A 284 13.45 -30.93 -21.18
CA ARG A 284 14.26 -31.70 -20.22
C ARG A 284 14.19 -33.21 -20.51
N ARG A 285 13.00 -33.73 -20.83
CA ARG A 285 12.81 -35.14 -21.22
C ARG A 285 13.53 -35.47 -22.53
N ALA A 286 13.41 -34.63 -23.56
CA ALA A 286 14.10 -34.82 -24.84
C ALA A 286 15.63 -34.80 -24.69
N ARG A 287 16.17 -33.95 -23.81
CA ARG A 287 17.60 -33.93 -23.45
C ARG A 287 18.04 -35.21 -22.71
N LEU A 288 17.19 -35.77 -21.86
CA LEU A 288 17.48 -37.01 -21.13
C LEU A 288 17.34 -38.27 -21.99
N LEU A 289 16.47 -38.25 -23.01
CA LEU A 289 16.23 -39.36 -23.94
C LEU A 289 17.17 -39.35 -25.16
N GLY A 290 18.18 -38.48 -25.19
CA GLY A 290 19.19 -38.43 -26.26
C GLY A 290 18.65 -38.10 -27.65
N THR A 291 17.38 -37.68 -27.77
CA THR A 291 16.70 -37.39 -29.05
C THR A 291 16.85 -35.93 -29.46
N ALA A 292 17.92 -35.26 -29.01
CA ALA A 292 18.26 -33.94 -29.49
C ALA A 292 18.90 -34.08 -30.89
N PRO A 293 18.42 -33.36 -31.92
CA PRO A 293 19.22 -33.18 -33.13
C PRO A 293 20.57 -32.59 -32.72
N GLN A 294 21.65 -33.14 -33.28
CA GLN A 294 22.99 -32.56 -33.16
C GLN A 294 22.91 -31.05 -33.49
N PRO A 295 23.61 -30.18 -32.76
CA PRO A 295 23.79 -28.81 -33.20
C PRO A 295 24.56 -28.87 -34.51
N SER A 296 23.88 -28.64 -35.63
CA SER A 296 24.56 -28.30 -36.88
C SER A 296 25.35 -27.01 -36.64
N ASP A 297 26.61 -27.03 -37.08
CA ASP A 297 27.61 -25.97 -36.96
C ASP A 297 27.07 -24.54 -37.12
N PRO A 298 27.70 -23.55 -36.45
CA PRO A 298 27.23 -22.18 -36.50
C PRO A 298 27.33 -21.63 -37.93
N PRO A 299 26.26 -21.06 -38.50
CA PRO A 299 26.40 -20.25 -39.69
C PRO A 299 27.19 -18.98 -39.33
N LYS A 300 28.14 -18.66 -40.21
CA LYS A 300 28.99 -17.48 -40.22
C LYS A 300 28.27 -16.21 -39.77
N ALA A 301 29.00 -15.40 -39.01
CA ALA A 301 28.67 -14.02 -38.75
C ALA A 301 28.35 -13.26 -40.05
N SER A 302 27.15 -12.71 -40.12
CA SER A 302 26.84 -11.55 -40.95
C SER A 302 26.07 -10.58 -40.06
N SER A 303 26.77 -9.51 -39.69
CA SER A 303 26.24 -8.32 -39.06
C SER A 303 25.09 -7.76 -39.87
N GLU A 304 23.91 -7.58 -39.28
CA GLU A 304 23.05 -6.47 -39.66
C GLU A 304 22.10 -6.14 -38.51
N SER A 305 22.22 -4.88 -38.11
CA SER A 305 21.43 -4.16 -37.13
C SER A 305 20.01 -3.93 -37.66
N GLY A 306 19.00 -4.03 -36.79
CA GLY A 306 17.61 -3.65 -37.11
C GLY A 306 16.72 -3.86 -35.89
N GLU A 307 16.65 -2.86 -35.01
CA GLU A 307 15.52 -1.92 -34.89
C GLU A 307 14.28 -2.54 -34.24
N GLY A 308 14.07 -2.18 -32.98
CA GLY A 308 12.79 -2.34 -32.29
C GLY A 308 11.79 -1.27 -32.76
N PRO A 309 10.49 -1.49 -32.60
CA PRO A 309 9.49 -0.50 -32.97
C PRO A 309 9.47 0.61 -31.90
N SER A 310 10.21 1.68 -32.15
CA SER A 310 10.02 2.97 -31.49
C SER A 310 9.06 3.84 -32.29
N GLY A 311 8.10 4.44 -31.59
CA GLY A 311 7.61 5.81 -31.80
C GLY A 311 7.13 6.20 -33.21
N MET A 312 5.82 6.41 -33.34
CA MET A 312 5.30 7.25 -34.42
C MET A 312 5.85 8.67 -34.26
N ALA A 313 6.55 9.14 -35.29
CA ALA A 313 7.02 10.51 -35.40
C ALA A 313 5.99 11.39 -36.13
N SER A 314 5.85 12.60 -35.61
CA SER A 314 5.10 13.74 -36.10
C SER A 314 5.42 14.09 -37.55
N GLN A 315 4.39 14.44 -38.32
CA GLN A 315 4.53 15.14 -39.60
C GLN A 315 4.49 16.65 -39.35
N GLU A 316 5.62 17.33 -39.58
CA GLU A 316 5.65 18.77 -39.88
C GLU A 316 5.74 18.96 -41.40
N CYS A 317 4.89 19.85 -41.90
CA CYS A 317 4.86 20.30 -43.30
C CYS A 317 5.98 21.31 -43.58
N PRO A 318 6.53 21.38 -44.81
CA PRO A 318 7.33 22.51 -45.23
C PRO A 318 6.47 23.60 -45.90
N THR A 319 6.84 24.83 -45.55
CA THR A 319 6.44 26.10 -46.13
C THR A 319 6.69 26.16 -47.64
N THR A 320 5.68 26.62 -48.39
CA THR A 320 5.83 27.61 -49.46
C THR A 320 4.53 28.39 -49.59
#